data_AF-A0A836U7B8-F1
#
_entry.id   AF-A0A836U7B8-F1
#
_cell.length_a   1.000
_cell.length_b   1.000
_cell.length_c   1.000
_cell.angle_alpha   90.00
_cell.angle_beta   90.00
_cell.angle_gamma   90.00
#
_symmetry.space_group_name_H-M   'P 1'
#
loop_
_entity.id
_entity.type
_entity.pdbx_description
1 polymer ?
#
loop_
_entity_poly.entity_id
_entity_poly.type
_entity_poly.pdbx_seq_one_letter_code
_entity_poly.pdbx_strand_id
1 'polypeptide(L)'
;AALLAAASGTTVEAGGLDVQSLRVRANSLVLRATQMGLAAAKGAGYAAGHPAGRWCREALFFLVWSCPQQVMAENLRELAGLSKAAG
;
A
#
# COMPACT_ATOMS: atom_id res chain seq x y z
N ALA A 1 -2.96 8.68 -10.72
CA ALA A 1 -3.98 9.75 -10.78
C ALA A 1 -5.20 9.43 -9.91
N ALA A 2 -6.00 8.39 -10.22
CA ALA A 2 -7.29 8.17 -9.55
C ALA A 2 -7.26 7.94 -8.01
N LEU A 3 -6.26 7.23 -7.44
CA LEU A 3 -6.15 7.08 -5.97
C LEU A 3 -5.92 8.43 -5.26
N LEU A 4 -5.04 9.27 -5.82
CA LEU A 4 -4.76 10.60 -5.27
C LEU A 4 -5.96 11.53 -5.43
N ALA A 5 -6.68 11.45 -6.55
CA ALA A 5 -7.92 12.19 -6.77
C ALA A 5 -9.02 11.78 -5.77
N ALA A 6 -9.16 10.48 -5.51
CA ALA A 6 -10.06 9.98 -4.47
C ALA A 6 -9.66 10.48 -3.07
N ALA A 7 -8.35 10.52 -2.78
CA ALA A 7 -7.83 11.03 -1.50
C ALA A 7 -8.04 12.55 -1.33
N SER A 8 -8.07 13.32 -2.42
CA SER A 8 -8.35 14.77 -2.39
C SER A 8 -9.85 15.10 -2.35
N GLY A 9 -10.74 14.10 -2.25
CA GLY A 9 -12.19 14.29 -2.26
C GLY A 9 -12.75 14.67 -3.63
N THR A 10 -11.95 14.52 -4.69
CA THR A 10 -12.40 14.78 -6.07
C THR A 10 -13.20 13.59 -6.56
N THR A 11 -14.45 13.84 -6.98
CA THR A 11 -15.29 12.81 -7.60
C THR A 11 -14.69 12.41 -8.93
N VAL A 12 -14.16 11.19 -9.00
CA VAL A 12 -13.72 10.56 -10.24
C VAL A 12 -14.87 9.73 -10.81
N GLU A 13 -15.20 9.92 -12.09
CA GLU A 13 -16.11 9.04 -12.84
C GLU A 13 -15.70 7.58 -12.61
N ALA A 14 -16.62 6.77 -12.09
CA ALA A 14 -16.38 5.43 -11.57
C ALA A 14 -16.16 4.38 -12.68
N GLY A 15 -15.56 4.76 -13.81
CA GLY A 15 -15.11 3.85 -14.85
C GLY A 15 -13.94 2.99 -14.35
N GLY A 16 -14.24 1.97 -13.51
CA GLY A 16 -13.29 0.94 -13.09
C GLY A 16 -12.66 1.09 -11.70
N LEU A 17 -13.14 1.98 -10.83
CA LEU A 17 -12.71 2.05 -9.42
C LEU A 17 -13.76 1.43 -8.50
N ASP A 18 -13.57 0.16 -8.16
CA ASP A 18 -14.26 -0.47 -7.03
C ASP A 18 -13.49 -0.28 -5.71
N VAL A 19 -14.16 -0.52 -4.57
CA VAL A 19 -13.59 -0.35 -3.22
C VAL A 19 -12.37 -1.25 -2.98
N GLN A 20 -12.35 -2.46 -3.54
CA GLN A 20 -11.24 -3.40 -3.40
C GLN A 20 -10.03 -2.95 -4.22
N SER A 21 -10.24 -2.50 -5.46
CA SER A 21 -9.15 -1.98 -6.28
C SER A 21 -8.54 -0.72 -5.68
N LEU A 22 -9.34 0.14 -5.03
CA LEU A 22 -8.83 1.27 -4.26
C LEU A 22 -7.97 0.81 -3.08
N ARG A 23 -8.41 -0.21 -2.32
CA ARG A 23 -7.66 -0.79 -1.22
C ARG A 23 -6.34 -1.42 -1.66
N VAL A 24 -6.33 -2.16 -2.78
CA VAL A 24 -5.10 -2.72 -3.36
C VAL A 24 -4.11 -1.61 -3.64
N ARG A 25 -4.54 -0.54 -4.32
CA ARG A 25 -3.67 0.58 -4.68
C ARG A 25 -3.17 1.38 -3.47
N ALA A 26 -4.03 1.57 -2.47
CA ALA A 26 -3.65 2.24 -1.23
C ALA A 26 -2.59 1.43 -0.46
N ASN A 27 -2.79 0.11 -0.35
CA ASN A 27 -1.83 -0.80 0.29
C ASN A 27 -0.50 -0.83 -0.46
N SER A 28 -0.52 -0.96 -1.80
CA SER A 28 0.68 -0.86 -2.65
C SER A 28 1.45 0.43 -2.39
N LEU A 29 0.76 1.58 -2.40
CA LEU A 29 1.38 2.89 -2.18
C LEU A 29 2.04 2.99 -0.80
N VAL A 30 1.31 2.64 0.28
CA VAL A 30 1.84 2.78 1.64
C VAL A 30 2.97 1.77 1.92
N LEU A 31 2.88 0.54 1.42
CA LEU A 31 3.95 -0.45 1.57
C LEU A 31 5.23 0.04 0.90
N ARG A 32 5.15 0.50 -0.35
CA ARG A 32 6.31 1.00 -1.09
C ARG A 32 6.88 2.27 -0.46
N ALA A 33 6.03 3.21 -0.05
CA ALA A 33 6.47 4.45 0.59
C ALA A 33 7.20 4.21 1.91
N THR A 34 6.66 3.32 2.75
CA THR A 34 7.28 2.98 4.04
C THR A 34 8.57 2.19 3.86
N GLN A 35 8.63 1.27 2.90
CA GLN A 35 9.87 0.57 2.51
C GLN A 35 10.96 1.53 2.02
N MET A 36 10.61 2.52 1.18
CA MET A 36 11.55 3.58 0.77
C MET A 36 12.04 4.40 1.97
N GLY A 37 11.14 4.74 2.90
CA GLY A 37 11.51 5.42 4.14
C GLY A 37 12.48 4.60 5.00
N LEU A 38 12.25 3.29 5.12
CA LEU A 38 13.15 2.38 5.82
C LEU A 38 14.51 2.25 5.11
N ALA A 39 14.52 2.15 3.78
CA ALA A 39 15.74 2.11 2.99
C ALA A 39 16.58 3.39 3.17
N ALA A 40 15.93 4.56 3.20
CA ALA A 40 16.58 5.84 3.46
C ALA A 40 17.15 5.93 4.89
N ALA A 41 16.40 5.43 5.88
CA ALA A 41 16.84 5.38 7.28
C ALA A 41 17.94 4.33 7.54
N LYS A 42 18.15 3.38 6.63
CA LYS A 42 19.10 2.26 6.75
C LYS A 42 18.86 1.49 8.06
N GLY A 43 19.92 0.97 8.67
CA GLY A 43 19.86 0.23 9.94
C GLY A 43 19.26 1.03 11.10
N ALA A 44 19.36 2.36 11.11
CA ALA A 44 18.74 3.19 12.15
C ALA A 44 17.21 3.06 12.17
N GLY A 45 16.59 2.77 11.03
CA GLY A 45 15.16 2.52 10.93
C GLY A 45 14.68 1.29 11.72
N TYR A 46 15.58 0.36 12.08
CA TYR A 46 15.27 -0.79 12.94
C TYR A 46 15.42 -0.50 14.43
N ALA A 47 16.01 0.64 14.81
CA ALA A 47 16.13 1.02 16.21
C ALA A 47 14.74 1.24 16.84
N ALA A 48 14.59 0.83 18.10
CA ALA A 48 13.37 1.06 18.85
C ALA A 48 13.05 2.56 18.90
N GLY A 49 11.79 2.92 18.62
CA GLY A 49 11.35 4.32 18.59
C GLY A 49 11.56 5.05 17.24
N HIS A 50 12.31 4.49 16.29
CA HIS A 50 12.47 5.15 14.99
C HIS A 50 11.16 5.08 14.16
N PRO A 51 10.68 6.20 13.59
CA PRO A 51 9.40 6.25 12.87
C PRO A 51 9.36 5.34 11.64
N ALA A 52 10.46 5.24 10.88
CA ALA A 52 10.53 4.37 9.69
C ALA A 52 10.16 2.90 9.98
N GLY A 53 10.72 2.31 11.05
CA GLY A 53 10.39 0.94 11.44
C GLY A 53 8.95 0.78 11.91
N ARG A 54 8.42 1.79 12.62
CA ARG A 54 7.00 1.83 13.01
C ARG A 54 6.08 1.87 11.78
N TRP A 55 6.35 2.73 10.82
CA TRP A 55 5.53 2.86 9.61
C TRP A 55 5.47 1.59 8.79
N CYS A 56 6.59 0.89 8.61
CA CYS A 56 6.59 -0.41 7.92
C CYS A 56 5.68 -1.43 8.60
N ARG A 57 5.70 -1.52 9.94
CA ARG A 57 4.82 -2.44 10.69
C ARG A 57 3.35 -2.04 10.58
N GLU A 58 3.05 -0.75 10.68
CA GLU A 58 1.68 -0.24 10.52
C GLU A 58 1.15 -0.44 9.10
N ALA A 59 1.98 -0.29 8.06
CA ALA A 59 1.60 -0.57 6.68
C ALA A 59 1.23 -2.05 6.48
N LEU A 60 1.99 -2.98 7.07
CA LEU A 60 1.70 -4.42 7.01
C LEU A 60 0.38 -4.78 7.72
N PHE A 61 -0.06 -3.98 8.70
CA PHE A 61 -1.33 -4.22 9.40
C PHE A 61 -2.54 -4.20 8.45
N PHE A 62 -2.52 -3.36 7.40
CA PHE A 62 -3.60 -3.30 6.40
C PHE A 62 -3.74 -4.53 5.53
N LEU A 63 -2.72 -5.40 5.52
CA LEU A 63 -2.81 -6.69 4.84
C LEU A 63 -3.61 -7.70 5.67
N VAL A 64 -3.62 -7.59 6.99
CA VAL A 64 -4.24 -8.60 7.88
C VAL A 64 -5.55 -8.12 8.52
N TRP A 65 -5.69 -6.83 8.79
CA TRP A 65 -6.86 -6.29 9.47
C TRP A 65 -7.99 -5.96 8.50
N SER A 66 -9.14 -6.62 8.66
CA SER A 66 -10.34 -6.42 7.83
C SER A 66 -10.02 -6.38 6.32
N CYS A 67 -9.03 -7.17 5.90
CA CYS A 67 -8.54 -7.22 4.53
C CYS A 67 -9.22 -8.38 3.79
N PRO A 68 -10.05 -8.10 2.76
CA PRO A 68 -10.64 -9.17 1.96
C PRO A 68 -9.57 -10.02 1.29
N GLN A 69 -9.82 -11.32 1.18
CA GLN A 69 -8.83 -12.28 0.65
C GLN A 69 -8.29 -11.89 -0.74
N GLN A 70 -9.15 -11.33 -1.60
CA GLN A 70 -8.75 -10.85 -2.93
C GLN A 70 -7.75 -9.68 -2.86
N VAL A 71 -7.94 -8.75 -1.91
CA VAL A 71 -7.03 -7.60 -1.71
C VAL A 71 -5.68 -8.08 -1.21
N MET A 72 -5.67 -8.97 -0.20
CA MET A 72 -4.45 -9.59 0.31
C MET A 72 -3.70 -10.33 -0.79
N ALA A 73 -4.41 -11.19 -1.53
CA ALA A 73 -3.83 -12.00 -2.60
C ALA A 73 -3.18 -11.11 -3.67
N GLU A 74 -3.84 -10.02 -4.09
CA GLU A 74 -3.26 -9.14 -5.11
C GLU A 74 -2.02 -8.38 -4.60
N ASN A 75 -2.01 -7.92 -3.34
CA ASN A 75 -0.81 -7.31 -2.75
C ASN A 75 0.37 -8.31 -2.67
N LEU A 76 0.11 -9.58 -2.35
CA LEU A 76 1.14 -10.63 -2.35
C LEU A 76 1.61 -10.96 -3.77
N ARG A 77 0.71 -10.93 -4.75
CA ARG A 77 1.08 -11.07 -6.17
C ARG A 77 1.96 -9.92 -6.63
N GLU A 78 1.64 -8.68 -6.26
CA GLU A 78 2.49 -7.51 -6.54
C GLU A 78 3.88 -7.67 -5.92
N LEU A 79 3.95 -8.06 -4.65
CA LEU A 79 5.22 -8.33 -3.95
C LEU A 79 6.06 -9.40 -4.66
N ALA A 80 5.40 -10.46 -5.15
CA ALA A 80 6.06 -11.55 -5.88
C ALA A 80 6.41 -11.20 -7.34
N GLY A 81 6.06 -10.01 -7.83
CA GLY A 81 6.23 -9.64 -9.24
C GLY A 81 5.27 -10.35 -10.20
N LEU A 82 4.16 -10.88 -9.69
CA LEU A 82 3.14 -11.65 -10.41
C LEU A 82 1.85 -10.85 -10.70
N SER A 83 1.76 -9.61 -10.22
CA SER A 83 0.66 -8.70 -10.60
C SER A 83 0.68 -8.52 -12.11
N LYS A 84 -0.49 -8.53 -12.77
CA LYS A 84 -0.55 -8.07 -14.16
C LYS A 84 -0.06 -6.63 -14.19
N ALA A 85 0.88 -6.32 -15.07
CA ALA A 85 1.25 -4.93 -15.33
C ALA A 85 -0.04 -4.18 -15.66
N ALA A 86 -0.35 -3.15 -14.88
CA ALA A 86 -1.37 -2.19 -15.27
C ALA A 86 -0.86 -1.54 -16.56
N GLY A 87 -1.42 -1.96 -17.70
CA GLY A 87 -1.35 -1.21 -18.95
C GLY A 87 -2.03 0.15 -18.80
#